data_AF-A0A941NCW3-F1
#
_entry.id   AF-A0A941NCW3-F1
#
_cell.length_a   1.000
_cell.length_b   1.000
_cell.length_c   1.000
_cell.angle_alpha   90.00
_cell.angle_beta   90.00
_cell.angle_gamma   90.00
#
_symmetry.space_group_name_H-M   'P 1'
#
loop_
_entity.id
_entity.type
_entity.pdbx_description
1 polymer ?
#
loop_
_entity_poly.entity_id
_entity_poly.type
_entity_poly.pdbx_seq_one_letter_code
_entity_poly.pdbx_strand_id
1 'polypeptide(L)'
;MLHRRQILKSGVAAAAVAAVGTPLAWAETAASKADGAALNKLFDQFMKENLDMSPVGATFLGIDTGARAKQRGEIDDNSLAGYQKNKELISSQLQRLNAFDAKSLTGMDELNYEIVQYGLQIQDGDDKKYDYGGEGAGAPYIVSQLTGTYQQFPDFLASQQPVENKDDAEYYLQRLDGVGTALDRDSEVARHDVALGVIPPDFALDKALTQMAALRNVDAGKSV
;
A
#
# COMPACT_ATOMS: atom_id res chain seq x y z
N MET A 1 20.22 -23.17 34.83
CA MET A 1 19.38 -23.99 33.92
C MET A 1 18.13 -24.39 34.69
N LEU A 2 17.01 -23.74 34.40
CA LEU A 2 15.73 -23.97 35.08
C LEU A 2 14.93 -25.02 34.29
N HIS A 3 14.62 -26.14 34.93
CA HIS A 3 13.98 -27.28 34.28
C HIS A 3 12.47 -27.05 34.07
N ARG A 4 11.99 -27.29 32.83
CA ARG A 4 10.57 -27.26 32.40
C ARG A 4 9.57 -27.97 33.35
N ARG A 5 10.05 -28.89 34.20
CA ARG A 5 9.26 -29.64 35.18
C ARG A 5 8.89 -28.88 36.46
N GLN A 6 9.56 -27.77 36.78
CA GLN A 6 9.20 -26.95 37.96
C GLN A 6 8.12 -25.91 37.65
N ILE A 7 7.97 -25.49 36.39
CA ILE A 7 6.93 -24.54 35.96
C ILE A 7 5.53 -25.22 35.92
N LEU A 8 5.48 -26.54 35.71
CA LEU A 8 4.23 -27.32 35.68
C LEU A 8 3.68 -27.71 37.06
N LYS A 9 4.35 -27.36 38.17
CA LYS A 9 3.91 -27.69 39.54
C LYS A 9 3.38 -26.50 40.35
N SER A 10 3.44 -25.29 39.83
CA SER A 10 2.85 -24.09 40.43
C SER A 10 1.48 -23.78 39.80
N GLY A 11 0.60 -24.79 39.83
CA GLY A 11 -0.82 -24.64 39.52
C GLY A 11 -1.65 -24.65 40.80
N VAL A 12 -2.67 -23.79 40.82
CA VAL A 12 -3.80 -23.68 41.76
C VAL A 12 -3.61 -22.74 42.96
N ALA A 13 -4.09 -21.50 42.80
CA ALA A 13 -5.01 -20.84 43.75
C ALA A 13 -5.49 -19.48 43.20
N ALA A 14 -6.51 -19.49 42.32
CA ALA A 14 -7.36 -18.31 42.08
C ALA A 14 -8.71 -18.76 41.47
N ALA A 15 -9.43 -19.60 42.18
CA ALA A 15 -10.85 -19.86 41.94
C ALA A 15 -11.65 -19.18 43.07
N ALA A 16 -11.89 -17.87 42.97
CA ALA A 16 -12.90 -17.14 43.75
C ALA A 16 -13.05 -15.65 43.32
N VAL A 17 -13.27 -15.35 42.04
CA VAL A 17 -14.03 -14.16 41.61
C VAL A 17 -14.81 -14.52 40.36
N ALA A 18 -15.86 -15.32 40.52
CA ALA A 18 -16.81 -15.70 39.46
C ALA A 18 -18.16 -14.97 39.64
N ALA A 19 -18.10 -13.65 39.88
CA ALA A 19 -19.24 -12.76 39.78
C ALA A 19 -18.70 -11.34 39.59
N VAL A 20 -19.17 -10.62 38.58
CA VAL A 20 -18.74 -9.27 38.15
C VAL A 20 -17.45 -9.23 37.33
N GLY A 21 -17.45 -9.97 36.22
CA GLY A 21 -16.62 -9.66 35.07
C GLY A 21 -17.54 -9.65 33.87
N THR A 22 -18.01 -8.47 33.47
CA THR A 22 -18.68 -8.28 32.18
C THR A 22 -17.81 -8.97 31.12
N PRO A 23 -18.35 -9.86 30.26
CA PRO A 23 -17.62 -10.16 29.05
C PRO A 23 -17.36 -8.82 28.38
N LEU A 24 -16.09 -8.52 28.07
CA LEU A 24 -15.77 -7.62 26.98
C LEU A 24 -16.36 -8.28 25.74
N ALA A 25 -17.68 -8.12 25.57
CA ALA A 25 -18.34 -8.31 24.32
C ALA A 25 -17.61 -7.34 23.40
N TRP A 26 -16.74 -7.88 22.54
CA TRP A 26 -16.56 -7.28 21.24
C TRP A 26 -17.96 -7.00 20.77
N ALA A 27 -18.29 -5.71 20.65
CA ALA A 27 -19.60 -5.27 20.22
C ALA A 27 -19.96 -6.15 19.04
N GLU A 28 -20.98 -6.98 19.24
CA GLU A 28 -21.61 -7.72 18.16
C GLU A 28 -21.90 -6.65 17.12
N THR A 29 -21.19 -6.69 16.00
CA THR A 29 -21.37 -5.78 14.89
C THR A 29 -22.85 -5.83 14.61
N ALA A 30 -23.58 -4.76 14.96
CA ALA A 30 -24.99 -4.66 14.72
C ALA A 30 -25.18 -5.02 13.25
N ALA A 31 -25.95 -6.08 12.98
CA ALA A 31 -26.08 -6.65 11.65
C ALA A 31 -26.24 -5.52 10.65
N SER A 32 -25.28 -5.40 9.73
CA SER A 32 -25.24 -4.31 8.76
C SER A 32 -26.58 -4.32 8.02
N LYS A 33 -27.31 -3.19 8.09
CA LYS A 33 -28.57 -3.03 7.35
C LYS A 33 -28.29 -3.20 5.85
N ALA A 34 -29.35 -3.39 5.06
CA ALA A 34 -29.22 -3.52 3.60
C ALA A 34 -28.34 -2.43 2.96
N ASP A 35 -28.37 -1.21 3.51
CA ASP A 35 -27.56 -0.09 3.05
C ASP A 35 -26.08 -0.25 3.42
N GLY A 36 -25.75 -0.71 4.62
CA GLY A 36 -24.35 -0.99 4.97
C GLY A 36 -23.75 -2.14 4.16
N ALA A 37 -24.55 -3.16 3.81
CA ALA A 37 -24.12 -4.20 2.88
C ALA A 37 -23.85 -3.65 1.47
N ALA A 38 -24.65 -2.68 1.01
CA ALA A 38 -24.43 -1.99 -0.27
C ALA A 38 -23.17 -1.11 -0.23
N LEU A 39 -22.92 -0.41 0.87
CA LEU A 39 -21.71 0.37 1.08
C LEU A 39 -20.46 -0.52 1.08
N ASN A 40 -20.49 -1.64 1.80
CA ASN A 40 -19.39 -2.60 1.81
C ASN A 40 -19.10 -3.16 0.42
N LYS A 41 -20.13 -3.45 -0.37
CA LYS A 41 -19.95 -3.86 -1.77
C LYS A 41 -19.30 -2.77 -2.63
N LEU A 42 -19.61 -1.49 -2.37
CA LEU A 42 -18.95 -0.37 -3.05
C LEU A 42 -17.47 -0.27 -2.65
N PHE A 43 -17.15 -0.45 -1.37
CA PHE A 43 -15.77 -0.50 -0.89
C PHE A 43 -14.99 -1.71 -1.42
N ASP A 44 -15.62 -2.88 -1.53
CA ASP A 44 -15.02 -4.05 -2.16
C ASP A 44 -14.67 -3.77 -3.63
N GLN A 45 -15.54 -3.04 -4.34
CA GLN A 45 -15.26 -2.60 -5.70
C GLN A 45 -14.09 -1.63 -5.76
N PHE A 46 -14.02 -0.63 -4.87
CA PHE A 46 -12.90 0.31 -4.82
C PHE A 46 -11.59 -0.41 -4.51
N MET A 47 -11.61 -1.33 -3.54
CA MET A 47 -10.45 -2.14 -3.20
C MET A 47 -9.99 -2.98 -4.39
N LYS A 48 -10.92 -3.60 -5.12
CA LYS A 48 -10.60 -4.33 -6.35
C LYS A 48 -9.91 -3.43 -7.37
N GLU A 49 -10.46 -2.24 -7.63
CA GLU A 49 -9.91 -1.28 -8.59
C GLU A 49 -8.51 -0.79 -8.18
N ASN A 50 -8.31 -0.50 -6.89
CA ASN A 50 -7.01 -0.09 -6.35
C ASN A 50 -5.96 -1.20 -6.49
N LEU A 51 -6.34 -2.45 -6.23
CA LEU A 51 -5.47 -3.61 -6.42
C LEU A 51 -5.19 -3.93 -7.89
N ASP A 52 -6.11 -3.60 -8.78
CA ASP A 52 -5.89 -3.75 -10.23
C ASP A 52 -4.86 -2.73 -10.73
N MET A 53 -4.75 -1.57 -10.07
CA MET A 53 -3.72 -0.54 -10.33
C MET A 53 -2.37 -0.82 -9.63
N SER A 54 -2.35 -1.64 -8.57
CA SER A 54 -1.15 -1.92 -7.76
C SER A 54 -0.83 -3.42 -7.64
N PRO A 55 -0.24 -4.04 -8.67
CA PRO A 55 0.30 -5.39 -8.57
C PRO A 55 1.31 -5.61 -7.44
N VAL A 56 2.16 -4.61 -7.15
CA VAL A 56 3.13 -4.65 -6.04
C VAL A 56 2.39 -4.66 -4.70
N GLY A 57 1.35 -3.83 -4.55
CA GLY A 57 0.47 -3.82 -3.38
C GLY A 57 -0.27 -5.15 -3.17
N ALA A 58 -0.72 -5.80 -4.26
CA ALA A 58 -1.35 -7.12 -4.18
C ALA A 58 -0.40 -8.19 -3.60
N THR A 59 0.88 -8.19 -4.01
CA THR A 59 1.90 -9.06 -3.41
C THR A 59 2.21 -8.68 -1.97
N PHE A 60 2.33 -7.38 -1.66
CA PHE A 60 2.57 -6.91 -0.29
C PHE A 60 1.49 -7.40 0.70
N LEU A 61 0.24 -7.44 0.25
CA LEU A 61 -0.90 -7.93 1.03
C LEU A 61 -1.05 -9.47 1.01
N GLY A 62 -0.23 -10.18 0.23
CA GLY A 62 -0.30 -11.64 0.09
C GLY A 62 -1.55 -12.15 -0.64
N ILE A 63 -2.17 -11.30 -1.46
CA ILE A 63 -3.42 -11.60 -2.17
C ILE A 63 -3.23 -11.76 -3.68
N ASP A 64 -1.98 -11.82 -4.14
CA ASP A 64 -1.56 -12.13 -5.50
C ASP A 64 -1.67 -13.64 -5.80
N THR A 65 -2.80 -14.24 -5.46
CA THR A 65 -3.09 -15.66 -5.66
C THR A 65 -4.38 -15.86 -6.45
N GLY A 66 -4.64 -17.09 -6.90
CA GLY A 66 -5.87 -17.42 -7.65
C GLY A 66 -6.04 -16.52 -8.88
N ALA A 67 -7.13 -15.74 -8.91
CA ALA A 67 -7.42 -14.82 -10.02
C ALA A 67 -6.38 -13.68 -10.17
N ARG A 68 -5.62 -13.36 -9.11
CA ARG A 68 -4.59 -12.32 -9.07
C ARG A 68 -3.16 -12.87 -9.20
N ALA A 69 -2.99 -14.18 -9.44
CA ALA A 69 -1.67 -14.82 -9.44
C ALA A 69 -0.64 -14.15 -10.38
N LYS A 70 -1.08 -13.65 -11.53
CA LYS A 70 -0.20 -12.97 -12.49
C LYS A 70 0.39 -11.67 -11.97
N GLN A 71 -0.31 -11.00 -11.04
CA GLN A 71 0.15 -9.74 -10.47
C GLN A 71 1.49 -9.91 -9.74
N ARG A 72 1.84 -11.13 -9.30
CA ARG A 72 3.12 -11.45 -8.65
C ARG A 72 4.36 -11.15 -9.51
N GLY A 73 4.24 -11.13 -10.84
CA GLY A 73 5.32 -10.77 -11.76
C GLY A 73 5.23 -9.36 -12.34
N GLU A 74 4.16 -8.62 -12.05
CA GLU A 74 3.89 -7.31 -12.63
C GLU A 74 4.43 -6.19 -11.73
N ILE A 75 4.65 -5.01 -12.31
CA ILE A 75 5.01 -3.77 -11.59
C ILE A 75 3.88 -2.75 -11.72
N ASP A 76 3.77 -1.86 -10.75
CA ASP A 76 2.84 -0.72 -10.79
C ASP A 76 3.21 0.22 -11.96
N ASP A 77 2.21 0.89 -12.53
CA ASP A 77 2.43 1.90 -13.59
C ASP A 77 2.81 3.24 -12.97
N ASN A 78 4.10 3.43 -12.68
CA ASN A 78 4.68 4.68 -12.16
C ASN A 78 4.99 5.73 -13.25
N SER A 79 4.38 5.62 -14.43
CA SER A 79 4.50 6.65 -15.48
C SER A 79 3.56 7.83 -15.22
N LEU A 80 3.77 8.95 -15.90
CA LEU A 80 2.83 10.08 -15.90
C LEU A 80 1.39 9.64 -16.25
N ALA A 81 1.26 8.71 -17.21
CA ALA A 81 -0.04 8.16 -17.59
C ALA A 81 -0.65 7.27 -16.49
N GLY A 82 0.18 6.51 -15.78
CA GLY A 82 -0.23 5.72 -14.63
C GLY A 82 -0.74 6.59 -13.48
N TYR A 83 -0.01 7.66 -13.15
CA TYR A 83 -0.47 8.66 -12.18
C TYR A 83 -1.77 9.32 -12.60
N GLN A 84 -1.90 9.73 -13.87
CA GLN A 84 -3.14 10.32 -14.36
C GLN A 84 -4.34 9.36 -14.24
N LYS A 85 -4.16 8.07 -14.57
CA LYS A 85 -5.21 7.05 -14.36
C LYS A 85 -5.58 6.91 -12.88
N ASN A 86 -4.60 6.98 -11.98
CA ASN A 86 -4.87 6.93 -10.54
C ASN A 86 -5.69 8.13 -10.06
N LYS A 87 -5.35 9.35 -10.52
CA LYS A 87 -6.15 10.58 -10.24
C LYS A 87 -7.59 10.43 -10.72
N GLU A 88 -7.78 9.91 -11.94
CA GLU A 88 -9.11 9.65 -12.51
C GLU A 88 -9.89 8.61 -11.71
N LEU A 89 -9.22 7.54 -11.24
CA LEU A 89 -9.82 6.51 -10.40
C LEU A 89 -10.29 7.09 -9.06
N ILE A 90 -9.44 7.87 -8.38
CA ILE A 90 -9.77 8.54 -7.11
C ILE A 90 -10.99 9.46 -7.30
N SER A 91 -10.99 10.28 -8.36
CA SER A 91 -12.12 11.17 -8.65
C SER A 91 -13.43 10.40 -8.91
N SER A 92 -13.35 9.28 -9.64
CA SER A 92 -14.47 8.38 -9.90
C SER A 92 -14.98 7.69 -8.63
N GLN A 93 -14.09 7.24 -7.74
CA GLN A 93 -14.46 6.66 -6.46
C GLN A 93 -15.15 7.68 -5.56
N LEU A 94 -14.62 8.89 -5.47
CA LEU A 94 -15.24 9.99 -4.72
C LEU A 94 -16.64 10.32 -5.26
N GLN A 95 -16.80 10.40 -6.58
CA GLN A 95 -18.10 10.65 -7.19
C GLN A 95 -19.12 9.55 -6.85
N ARG A 96 -18.72 8.27 -6.97
CA ARG A 96 -19.59 7.14 -6.65
C ARG A 96 -19.95 7.08 -5.18
N LEU A 97 -19.02 7.40 -4.29
CA LEU A 97 -19.26 7.45 -2.85
C LEU A 97 -20.22 8.59 -2.49
N ASN A 98 -20.01 9.79 -3.05
CA ASN A 98 -20.91 10.94 -2.83
C ASN A 98 -22.33 10.73 -3.37
N ALA A 99 -22.53 9.78 -4.29
CA ALA A 99 -23.84 9.41 -4.80
C ALA A 99 -24.60 8.42 -3.88
N PHE A 100 -23.92 7.89 -2.85
CA PHE A 100 -24.53 6.99 -1.86
C PHE A 100 -25.38 7.79 -0.85
N ASP A 101 -26.54 7.27 -0.45
CA ASP A 101 -27.39 7.93 0.55
C ASP A 101 -26.83 7.75 1.96
N ALA A 102 -25.90 8.62 2.37
CA ALA A 102 -25.26 8.55 3.67
C ALA A 102 -26.24 8.65 4.85
N LYS A 103 -27.42 9.24 4.67
CA LYS A 103 -28.42 9.41 5.76
C LYS A 103 -29.06 8.09 6.17
N SER A 104 -28.94 7.05 5.37
CA SER A 104 -29.49 5.74 5.66
C SER A 104 -28.51 4.86 6.45
N LEU A 105 -27.25 5.28 6.54
CA LEU A 105 -26.20 4.63 7.32
C LEU A 105 -26.34 4.94 8.81
N THR A 106 -25.83 4.05 9.65
CA THR A 106 -25.81 4.24 11.10
C THR A 106 -24.61 3.54 11.72
N GLY A 107 -24.05 4.09 12.80
CA GLY A 107 -23.01 3.44 13.58
C GLY A 107 -21.68 3.34 12.80
N MET A 108 -21.08 2.15 12.74
CA MET A 108 -19.79 1.97 12.07
C MET A 108 -19.84 2.20 10.56
N ASP A 109 -20.96 1.91 9.91
CA ASP A 109 -21.09 2.11 8.46
C ASP A 109 -21.08 3.61 8.11
N GLU A 110 -21.71 4.45 8.94
CA GLU A 110 -21.69 5.92 8.81
C GLU A 110 -20.26 6.46 9.02
N LEU A 111 -19.58 6.01 10.09
CA LEU A 111 -18.20 6.41 10.35
C LEU A 111 -17.24 5.97 9.23
N ASN A 112 -17.37 4.74 8.73
CA ASN A 112 -16.55 4.24 7.62
C ASN A 112 -16.78 5.07 6.35
N TYR A 113 -18.04 5.42 6.04
CA TYR A 113 -18.37 6.32 4.95
C TYR A 113 -17.65 7.66 5.10
N GLU A 114 -17.76 8.31 6.26
CA GLU A 114 -17.15 9.62 6.51
C GLU A 114 -15.63 9.60 6.36
N ILE A 115 -14.97 8.57 6.92
CA ILE A 115 -13.50 8.43 6.86
C ILE A 115 -13.03 8.25 5.41
N VAL A 116 -13.66 7.35 4.66
CA VAL A 116 -13.27 7.08 3.26
C VAL A 116 -13.58 8.29 2.39
N GLN A 117 -14.73 8.94 2.59
CA GLN A 117 -15.10 10.16 1.87
C GLN A 117 -14.09 11.28 2.12
N TYR A 118 -13.72 11.51 3.38
CA TYR A 118 -12.73 12.53 3.74
C TYR A 118 -11.37 12.26 3.10
N GLY A 119 -10.89 11.02 3.14
CA GLY A 119 -9.63 10.62 2.49
C GLY A 119 -9.65 10.88 0.98
N LEU A 120 -10.70 10.44 0.30
CA LEU A 120 -10.87 10.66 -1.14
C LEU A 120 -11.00 12.15 -1.50
N GLN A 121 -11.66 12.96 -0.66
CA GLN A 121 -11.77 14.41 -0.87
C GLN A 121 -10.43 15.12 -0.79
N ILE A 122 -9.60 14.77 0.19
CA ILE A 122 -8.24 15.32 0.29
C ILE A 122 -7.45 14.95 -0.95
N GLN A 123 -7.45 13.66 -1.30
CA GLN A 123 -6.63 13.15 -2.39
C GLN A 123 -7.05 13.72 -3.75
N ASP A 124 -8.35 13.72 -4.07
CA ASP A 124 -8.90 14.35 -5.29
C ASP A 124 -8.61 15.87 -5.32
N GLY A 125 -8.66 16.54 -4.16
CA GLY A 125 -8.32 17.97 -4.04
C GLY A 125 -6.86 18.26 -4.34
N ASP A 126 -5.94 17.46 -3.80
CA ASP A 126 -4.50 17.57 -4.06
C ASP A 126 -4.16 17.20 -5.51
N ASP A 127 -4.75 16.14 -6.05
CA ASP A 127 -4.55 15.67 -7.42
C ASP A 127 -4.97 16.70 -8.48
N LYS A 128 -6.00 17.50 -8.17
CA LYS A 128 -6.45 18.63 -9.00
C LYS A 128 -5.59 19.89 -8.85
N LYS A 129 -4.94 20.04 -7.69
CA LYS A 129 -4.16 21.22 -7.36
C LYS A 129 -2.71 21.11 -7.86
N TYR A 130 -2.15 19.91 -7.84
CA TYR A 130 -0.75 19.66 -8.15
C TYR A 130 -0.61 18.74 -9.35
N ASP A 131 0.18 19.19 -10.32
CA ASP A 131 0.53 18.42 -11.51
C ASP A 131 1.95 17.86 -11.40
N TYR A 132 2.40 17.51 -10.20
CA TYR A 132 3.73 16.96 -9.96
C TYR A 132 3.68 15.94 -8.82
N GLY A 133 4.74 15.13 -8.70
CA GLY A 133 4.81 14.04 -7.74
C GLY A 133 3.93 12.86 -8.15
N GLY A 134 3.85 11.87 -7.24
CA GLY A 134 3.12 10.63 -7.50
C GLY A 134 2.55 9.91 -6.27
N GLU A 135 3.03 10.24 -5.07
CA GLU A 135 2.66 9.56 -3.82
C GLU A 135 1.75 10.42 -2.90
N GLY A 136 1.13 11.48 -3.43
CA GLY A 136 0.20 12.35 -2.71
C GLY A 136 0.87 13.40 -1.80
N ALA A 137 0.06 14.02 -0.93
CA ALA A 137 0.52 15.08 -0.04
C ALA A 137 1.55 14.57 0.99
N GLY A 138 2.80 15.03 0.85
CA GLY A 138 3.89 14.72 1.78
C GLY A 138 5.15 14.16 1.10
N ALA A 139 5.02 13.66 -0.14
CA ALA A 139 6.12 13.12 -0.93
C ALA A 139 6.20 13.84 -2.30
N PRO A 140 6.60 15.13 -2.32
CA PRO A 140 6.56 15.95 -3.53
C PRO A 140 7.62 15.58 -4.58
N TYR A 141 8.52 14.65 -4.28
CA TYR A 141 9.64 14.28 -5.12
C TYR A 141 9.59 12.79 -5.42
N ILE A 142 9.47 12.41 -6.70
CA ILE A 142 9.48 10.99 -7.09
C ILE A 142 10.82 10.32 -6.83
N VAL A 143 11.91 11.09 -6.86
CA VAL A 143 13.25 10.65 -6.45
C VAL A 143 13.75 11.55 -5.32
N SER A 144 13.99 10.95 -4.16
CA SER A 144 14.64 11.58 -3.02
C SER A 144 15.32 10.52 -2.16
N GLN A 145 16.00 10.93 -1.09
CA GLN A 145 16.56 10.01 -0.09
C GLN A 145 15.51 9.18 0.69
N LEU A 146 14.22 9.47 0.50
CA LEU A 146 13.09 8.82 1.17
C LEU A 146 12.09 8.20 0.19
N THR A 147 12.20 8.46 -1.11
CA THR A 147 11.23 8.04 -2.13
C THR A 147 11.92 7.52 -3.40
N GLY A 148 11.19 6.72 -4.18
CA GLY A 148 11.61 6.30 -5.51
C GLY A 148 11.91 4.81 -5.62
N THR A 149 11.73 4.31 -6.85
CA THR A 149 11.85 2.88 -7.21
C THR A 149 13.21 2.31 -6.80
N TYR A 150 14.28 3.10 -6.93
CA TYR A 150 15.65 2.65 -6.69
C TYR A 150 15.90 2.08 -5.28
N GLN A 151 15.17 2.57 -4.28
CA GLN A 151 15.31 2.12 -2.89
C GLN A 151 14.15 1.23 -2.45
N GLN A 152 12.94 1.42 -3.01
CA GLN A 152 11.76 0.62 -2.63
C GLN A 152 11.86 -0.82 -3.17
N PHE A 153 12.28 -1.00 -4.42
CA PHE A 153 12.27 -2.32 -5.05
C PHE A 153 13.32 -3.30 -4.51
N PRO A 154 14.56 -2.91 -4.18
CA PRO A 154 15.52 -3.84 -3.58
C PRO A 154 14.98 -4.47 -2.29
N ASP A 155 14.45 -3.66 -1.38
CA ASP A 155 13.88 -4.13 -0.12
C ASP A 155 12.63 -4.98 -0.35
N PHE A 156 11.75 -4.56 -1.26
CA PHE A 156 10.55 -5.33 -1.62
C PHE A 156 10.90 -6.71 -2.19
N LEU A 157 11.82 -6.78 -3.14
CA LEU A 157 12.24 -8.05 -3.76
C LEU A 157 12.93 -8.96 -2.74
N ALA A 158 13.68 -8.40 -1.78
CA ALA A 158 14.36 -9.18 -0.77
C ALA A 158 13.42 -9.72 0.34
N SER A 159 12.37 -8.97 0.68
CA SER A 159 11.55 -9.26 1.88
C SER A 159 10.12 -9.71 1.58
N GLN A 160 9.51 -9.24 0.50
CA GLN A 160 8.08 -9.42 0.22
C GLN A 160 7.81 -10.35 -0.97
N GLN A 161 8.69 -10.38 -1.98
CA GLN A 161 8.52 -11.24 -3.14
C GLN A 161 8.73 -12.72 -2.77
N PRO A 162 7.73 -13.60 -2.94
CA PRO A 162 7.91 -15.02 -2.69
C PRO A 162 8.88 -15.65 -3.69
N VAL A 163 9.69 -16.61 -3.22
CA VAL A 163 10.56 -17.48 -4.05
C VAL A 163 10.52 -18.90 -3.48
N GLU A 164 9.34 -19.51 -3.41
CA GLU A 164 9.15 -20.82 -2.79
C GLU A 164 9.19 -21.97 -3.81
N ASN A 165 8.86 -21.67 -5.06
CA ASN A 165 8.77 -22.64 -6.13
C ASN A 165 9.23 -22.05 -7.48
N LYS A 166 9.18 -22.87 -8.53
CA LYS A 166 9.63 -22.48 -9.87
C LYS A 166 8.84 -21.32 -10.45
N ASP A 167 7.52 -21.29 -10.27
CA ASP A 167 6.67 -20.23 -10.81
C ASP A 167 6.93 -18.90 -10.10
N ASP A 168 7.18 -18.94 -8.78
CA ASP A 168 7.59 -17.76 -8.02
C ASP A 168 8.93 -17.20 -8.50
N ALA A 169 9.90 -18.08 -8.81
CA ALA A 169 11.18 -17.65 -9.37
C ALA A 169 11.03 -16.99 -10.75
N GLU A 170 10.11 -17.49 -11.59
CA GLU A 170 9.76 -16.84 -12.86
C GLU A 170 9.14 -15.46 -12.63
N TYR A 171 8.17 -15.34 -11.71
CA TYR A 171 7.58 -14.05 -11.38
C TYR A 171 8.60 -13.06 -10.79
N TYR A 172 9.55 -13.55 -9.98
CA TYR A 172 10.66 -12.75 -9.48
C TYR A 172 11.47 -12.15 -10.64
N LEU A 173 11.83 -12.96 -11.63
CA LEU A 173 12.59 -12.50 -12.81
C LEU A 173 11.78 -11.51 -13.66
N GLN A 174 10.48 -11.75 -13.86
CA GLN A 174 9.59 -10.82 -14.57
C GLN A 174 9.54 -9.47 -13.87
N ARG A 175 9.37 -9.47 -12.54
CA ARG A 175 9.35 -8.23 -11.76
C ARG A 175 10.69 -7.52 -11.80
N LEU A 176 11.79 -8.27 -11.72
CA LEU A 176 13.15 -7.72 -11.84
C LEU A 176 13.40 -7.04 -13.20
N ASP A 177 12.91 -7.62 -14.30
CA ASP A 177 12.94 -6.99 -15.63
C ASP A 177 12.12 -5.69 -15.66
N GLY A 178 10.94 -5.70 -15.02
CA GLY A 178 10.09 -4.52 -14.85
C GLY A 178 10.76 -3.36 -14.12
N VAL A 179 11.64 -3.62 -13.14
CA VAL A 179 12.33 -2.57 -12.36
C VAL A 179 13.07 -1.58 -13.25
N GLY A 180 13.72 -2.05 -14.33
CA GLY A 180 14.41 -1.16 -15.27
C GLY A 180 13.45 -0.16 -15.91
N THR A 181 12.28 -0.64 -16.35
CA THR A 181 11.22 0.21 -16.90
C THR A 181 10.68 1.20 -15.86
N ALA A 182 10.51 0.77 -14.60
CA ALA A 182 10.07 1.65 -13.53
C ALA A 182 11.09 2.77 -13.25
N LEU A 183 12.39 2.48 -13.27
CA LEU A 183 13.44 3.51 -13.09
C LEU A 183 13.47 4.54 -14.23
N ASP A 184 13.22 4.10 -15.47
CA ASP A 184 13.12 4.99 -16.62
C ASP A 184 11.90 5.93 -16.49
N ARG A 185 10.78 5.41 -16.01
CA ARG A 185 9.56 6.18 -15.73
C ARG A 185 9.74 7.17 -14.58
N ASP A 186 10.39 6.77 -13.48
CA ASP A 186 10.76 7.71 -12.40
C ASP A 186 11.61 8.87 -12.94
N SER A 187 12.53 8.57 -13.87
CA SER A 187 13.35 9.59 -14.52
C SER A 187 12.55 10.53 -15.42
N GLU A 188 11.52 10.03 -16.11
CA GLU A 188 10.58 10.83 -16.89
C GLU A 188 9.76 11.77 -15.99
N VAL A 189 9.17 11.23 -14.93
CA VAL A 189 8.36 11.98 -13.96
C VAL A 189 9.22 13.03 -13.26
N ALA A 190 10.45 12.69 -12.85
CA ALA A 190 11.36 13.65 -12.25
C ALA A 190 11.68 14.82 -13.20
N ARG A 191 11.89 14.56 -14.50
CA ARG A 191 12.12 15.63 -15.48
C ARG A 191 10.88 16.52 -15.67
N HIS A 192 9.70 15.91 -15.68
CA HIS A 192 8.44 16.64 -15.73
C HIS A 192 8.29 17.59 -14.54
N ASP A 193 8.46 17.08 -13.31
CA ASP A 193 8.32 17.85 -12.08
C ASP A 193 9.35 18.99 -11.99
N VAL A 194 10.59 18.73 -12.39
CA VAL A 194 11.65 19.76 -12.50
C VAL A 194 11.24 20.87 -13.47
N ALA A 195 10.59 20.55 -14.59
CA ALA A 195 10.10 21.55 -15.55
C ALA A 195 8.98 22.44 -14.96
N LEU A 196 8.27 21.96 -13.94
CA LEU A 196 7.29 22.71 -13.16
C LEU A 196 7.91 23.50 -12.00
N GLY A 197 9.24 23.45 -11.85
CA GLY A 197 9.97 24.11 -10.77
C GLY A 197 10.00 23.32 -9.46
N VAL A 198 9.58 22.05 -9.47
CA VAL A 198 9.59 21.16 -8.31
C VAL A 198 10.90 20.38 -8.32
N ILE A 199 11.88 20.93 -7.60
CA ILE A 199 13.25 20.40 -7.57
C ILE A 199 13.55 19.97 -6.13
N PRO A 200 14.00 18.72 -5.91
CA PRO A 200 14.40 18.30 -4.58
C PRO A 200 15.57 19.16 -4.05
N PRO A 201 15.62 19.45 -2.74
CA PRO A 201 16.76 20.15 -2.14
C PRO A 201 18.09 19.43 -2.42
N ASP A 202 19.18 20.19 -2.47
CA ASP A 202 20.54 19.69 -2.71
C ASP A 202 20.92 18.51 -1.79
N PHE A 203 20.70 18.63 -0.49
CA PHE A 203 21.03 17.58 0.47
C PHE A 203 20.22 16.29 0.24
N ALA A 204 19.02 16.39 -0.31
CA ALA A 204 18.16 15.24 -0.63
C ALA A 204 18.73 14.50 -1.85
N LEU A 205 19.13 15.24 -2.88
CA LEU A 205 19.78 14.70 -4.07
C LEU A 205 21.13 14.06 -3.74
N ASP A 206 21.98 14.72 -2.96
CA ASP A 206 23.29 14.20 -2.57
C ASP A 206 23.18 12.85 -1.84
N LYS A 207 22.20 12.73 -0.93
CA LYS A 207 21.93 11.48 -0.20
C LYS A 207 21.37 10.40 -1.13
N ALA A 208 20.42 10.74 -1.99
CA ALA A 208 19.86 9.80 -2.97
C ALA A 208 20.96 9.25 -3.90
N LEU A 209 21.83 10.11 -4.41
CA LEU A 209 22.98 9.73 -5.23
C LEU A 209 23.95 8.81 -4.48
N THR A 210 24.21 9.11 -3.19
CA THR A 210 25.05 8.24 -2.34
C THR A 210 24.45 6.86 -2.17
N GLN A 211 23.14 6.76 -1.90
CA GLN A 211 22.42 5.49 -1.77
C GLN A 211 22.40 4.70 -3.09
N MET A 212 22.09 5.35 -4.22
CA MET A 212 22.12 4.74 -5.55
C MET A 212 23.52 4.22 -5.90
N ALA A 213 24.57 4.97 -5.58
CA ALA A 213 25.94 4.54 -5.79
C ALA A 213 26.29 3.32 -4.94
N ALA A 214 25.83 3.27 -3.67
CA ALA A 214 26.01 2.11 -2.81
C ALA A 214 25.33 0.85 -3.38
N LEU A 215 24.13 1.00 -3.96
CA LEU A 215 23.42 -0.11 -4.60
C LEU A 215 24.13 -0.60 -5.87
N ARG A 216 24.61 0.33 -6.71
CA ARG A 216 25.21 0.00 -8.02
C ARG A 216 26.65 -0.49 -7.93
N ASN A 217 27.43 -0.01 -6.96
CA ASN A 217 28.87 -0.24 -6.92
C ASN A 217 29.29 -1.55 -6.23
N VAL A 218 28.33 -2.38 -5.83
CA VAL A 218 28.60 -3.75 -5.37
C VAL A 218 28.67 -4.64 -6.60
N ASP A 219 29.79 -5.34 -6.76
CA ASP A 219 29.94 -6.38 -7.78
C ASP A 219 28.87 -7.45 -7.56
N ALA A 220 28.17 -7.87 -8.61
CA ALA A 220 27.12 -8.88 -8.51
C ALA A 220 27.61 -10.19 -7.84
N GLY A 221 28.88 -10.55 -8.00
CA GLY A 221 29.49 -11.70 -7.32
C GLY A 221 29.78 -11.50 -5.83
N LYS A 222 29.52 -10.31 -5.29
CA LYS A 222 29.79 -9.89 -3.90
C LYS A 222 28.56 -9.34 -3.18
N SER A 223 27.41 -9.28 -3.86
CA SER A 223 26.12 -9.03 -3.23
C SER A 223 25.68 -10.30 -2.50
N VAL A 224 25.66 -10.27 -1.17
CA VAL A 224 25.27 -11.39 -0.29
C VAL A 224 24.16 -10.93 0.63
#